data_AF-E7GTR6-F1
#
_entry.id   AF-E7GTR6-F1
#
_cell.length_a   1.000
_cell.length_b   1.000
_cell.length_c   1.000
_cell.angle_alpha   90.00
_cell.angle_beta   90.00
_cell.angle_gamma   90.00
#
_symmetry.space_group_name_H-M   'P 1'
#
loop_
_entity.id
_entity.type
_entity.pdbx_description
1 polymer ?
#
loop_
_entity_poly.entity_id
_entity_poly.type
_entity_poly.pdbx_seq_one_letter_code
_entity_poly.pdbx_strand_id
1 'polypeptide(L)'
;MNRIEKLKEIKAHHQEMSQEEGDIWDKDVAVLDWAIEFIKEVQKERKRTFAARWQQATNELRKHKDIISNIPIVPKEPPEISKEEKWN
;
A
#
# COMPACT_ATOMS: atom_id res chain seq x y z
N MET A 1 -0.53 7.67 12.85
CA MET A 1 -0.33 9.08 12.44
C MET A 1 0.20 9.09 11.01
N ASN A 2 -0.53 9.70 10.07
CA ASN A 2 -0.19 9.73 8.65
C ASN A 2 1.11 10.53 8.43
N ARG A 3 2.01 10.07 7.56
CA ARG A 3 3.29 10.75 7.30
C ARG A 3 3.10 12.14 6.71
N ILE A 4 2.04 12.36 5.93
CA ILE A 4 1.68 13.70 5.43
C ILE A 4 1.21 14.61 6.57
N GLU A 5 0.44 14.09 7.53
CA GLU A 5 -0.03 14.89 8.69
C GLU A 5 1.15 15.34 9.54
N LYS A 6 2.10 14.45 9.83
CA LYS A 6 3.34 14.82 10.54
C LYS A 6 4.12 15.91 9.82
N LEU A 7 4.26 15.83 8.49
CA LEU A 7 4.95 16.87 7.72
C LEU A 7 4.21 18.20 7.72
N LYS A 8 2.87 18.18 7.72
CA LYS A 8 2.04 19.40 7.86
C LYS A 8 2.20 20.05 9.23
N GLU A 9 2.24 19.26 10.30
CA GLU A 9 2.48 19.76 11.66
C GLU A 9 3.86 20.43 11.77
N ILE A 10 4.91 19.76 11.26
CA ILE A 10 6.27 20.32 11.22
C ILE A 10 6.28 21.60 10.38
N LYS A 11 5.66 21.60 9.20
CA LYS A 11 5.57 22.79 8.35
C LYS A 11 4.89 23.95 9.07
N ALA A 12 3.76 23.71 9.73
CA ALA A 12 3.04 24.74 10.46
C ALA A 12 3.92 25.39 11.54
N HIS A 13 4.67 24.57 12.28
CA HIS A 13 5.62 25.05 13.27
C HIS A 13 6.74 25.90 12.65
N HIS A 14 7.36 25.45 11.54
CA HIS A 14 8.43 26.22 10.88
C HIS A 14 7.88 27.52 10.26
N GLN A 15 6.61 27.52 9.85
CA GLN A 15 5.96 28.70 9.29
C GLN A 15 5.62 29.74 10.37
N GLU A 16 5.26 29.34 11.58
CA GLU A 16 5.19 30.23 12.75
C GLU A 16 6.57 30.80 13.08
N MET A 17 7.60 29.94 13.16
CA MET A 17 8.98 30.36 13.45
C MET A 17 9.54 31.34 12.40
N SER A 18 9.20 31.18 11.12
CA SER A 18 9.62 32.12 10.06
C SER A 18 9.08 33.53 10.26
N GLN A 19 7.85 33.65 10.79
CA GLN A 19 7.25 34.95 11.08
C GLN A 19 7.93 35.66 12.26
N GLU A 20 8.54 34.90 13.18
CA GLU A 20 9.19 35.43 14.39
C GLU A 20 10.71 35.66 14.21
N GLU A 21 11.41 34.78 13.49
CA GLU A 21 12.89 34.77 13.41
C GLU A 21 13.48 35.00 11.99
N GLY A 22 12.63 35.16 10.96
CA GLY A 22 13.04 35.49 9.58
C GLY A 22 13.52 34.31 8.72
N ASP A 23 14.06 34.63 7.52
CA ASP A 23 14.41 33.80 6.32
C ASP A 23 14.97 32.37 6.52
N ILE A 24 15.47 32.00 7.70
CA ILE A 24 16.07 30.68 7.96
C ILE A 24 15.03 29.57 7.76
N TRP A 25 13.79 29.82 8.21
CA TRP A 25 12.72 28.84 8.20
C TRP A 25 11.95 28.77 6.88
N ASP A 26 12.05 29.78 6.01
CA ASP A 26 11.38 29.81 4.70
C ASP A 26 11.85 28.70 3.77
N LYS A 27 13.15 28.37 3.82
CA LYS A 27 13.71 27.25 3.04
C LYS A 27 13.15 25.92 3.52
N ASP A 28 13.01 25.74 4.83
CA ASP A 28 12.46 24.52 5.42
C ASP A 28 10.98 24.36 5.08
N VAL A 29 10.20 25.45 5.13
CA VAL A 29 8.80 25.47 4.69
C VAL A 29 8.67 25.06 3.22
N ALA A 30 9.53 25.59 2.34
CA ALA A 30 9.54 25.22 0.92
C ALA A 30 9.90 23.74 0.68
N VAL A 31 10.88 23.21 1.42
CA VAL A 31 11.28 21.79 1.35
C VAL A 31 10.15 20.88 1.84
N LEU A 32 9.46 21.27 2.92
CA LEU A 32 8.33 20.50 3.46
C LEU A 32 7.14 20.49 2.50
N ASP A 33 6.84 21.61 1.83
CA ASP A 33 5.82 21.66 0.78
C ASP A 33 6.15 20.74 -0.38
N TRP A 34 7.39 20.80 -0.88
CA TRP A 34 7.84 19.90 -1.92
C TRP A 34 7.71 18.42 -1.51
N ALA A 35 8.14 18.07 -0.29
CA ALA A 35 8.08 16.71 0.21
C ALA A 35 6.63 16.19 0.34
N ILE A 36 5.69 17.03 0.77
CA ILE A 36 4.28 16.69 0.87
C ILE A 36 3.71 16.38 -0.52
N GLU A 37 3.96 17.23 -1.51
CA GLU A 37 3.46 17.02 -2.88
C GLU A 37 4.11 15.82 -3.55
N PHE A 38 5.41 15.61 -3.35
CA PHE A 38 6.11 14.42 -3.84
C PHE A 38 5.47 13.13 -3.31
N ILE A 39 5.19 13.06 -2.00
CA ILE A 39 4.55 11.88 -1.40
C ILE A 39 3.15 11.65 -1.98
N LYS A 40 2.36 12.71 -2.22
CA LYS A 40 1.03 12.59 -2.84
C LYS A 40 1.11 12.00 -4.25
N GLU A 41 2.01 12.51 -5.09
CA GLU A 41 2.18 12.01 -6.46
C GLU A 41 2.70 10.57 -6.48
N VAL A 42 3.64 10.21 -5.60
CA VAL A 42 4.07 8.79 -5.45
C VAL A 42 2.91 7.89 -5.02
N GLN A 43 2.07 8.32 -4.08
CA GLN A 43 0.90 7.53 -3.65
C GLN A 43 -0.12 7.37 -4.78
N LYS A 44 -0.36 8.42 -5.56
CA LYS A 44 -1.25 8.39 -6.74
C LYS A 44 -0.71 7.44 -7.80
N GLU A 45 0.59 7.47 -8.07
CA GLU A 45 1.23 6.59 -9.04
C GLU A 45 1.24 5.13 -8.59
N ARG A 46 1.44 4.87 -7.29
CA ARG A 46 1.28 3.52 -6.71
C ARG A 46 -0.14 2.98 -6.90
N LYS A 47 -1.17 3.80 -6.67
CA LYS A 47 -2.57 3.40 -6.88
C LYS A 47 -2.84 3.09 -8.36
N ARG A 48 -2.34 3.91 -9.28
CA ARG A 48 -2.44 3.67 -10.73
C ARG A 48 -1.75 2.38 -11.14
N THR A 49 -0.51 2.18 -10.70
CA THR A 49 0.27 0.97 -10.99
C THR A 49 -0.42 -0.27 -10.45
N PHE A 50 -0.95 -0.22 -9.23
CA PHE A 50 -1.71 -1.33 -8.65
C PHE A 50 -2.95 -1.63 -9.48
N ALA A 51 -3.75 -0.62 -9.83
CA ALA A 51 -4.96 -0.79 -10.64
C ALA A 51 -4.65 -1.39 -12.02
N ALA A 52 -3.60 -0.90 -12.68
CA ALA A 52 -3.15 -1.43 -13.96
C ALA A 52 -2.73 -2.91 -13.86
N ARG A 53 -1.92 -3.27 -12.85
CA ARG A 53 -1.48 -4.65 -12.61
C ARG A 53 -2.65 -5.56 -12.25
N TRP A 54 -3.59 -5.09 -11.44
CA TRP A 54 -4.80 -5.83 -11.09
C TRP A 54 -5.69 -6.08 -12.30
N GLN A 55 -5.90 -5.06 -13.14
CA GLN A 55 -6.65 -5.19 -14.38
C GLN A 55 -5.97 -6.16 -15.36
N GLN A 56 -4.64 -6.12 -15.46
CA GLN A 56 -3.88 -7.07 -16.26
C GLN A 56 -4.06 -8.51 -15.74
N ALA A 57 -3.84 -8.74 -14.44
CA ALA A 57 -3.98 -10.07 -13.83
C ALA A 57 -5.41 -10.63 -14.01
N THR A 58 -6.43 -9.81 -13.80
CA THR A 58 -7.83 -10.22 -13.99
C THR A 58 -8.18 -10.49 -15.45
N ASN A 59 -7.62 -9.73 -16.40
CA ASN A 59 -7.78 -10.00 -17.82
C ASN A 59 -7.12 -11.32 -18.23
N GLU A 60 -5.92 -11.62 -17.73
CA GLU A 60 -5.26 -12.91 -17.97
C GLU A 60 -6.07 -14.08 -17.39
N LEU A 61 -6.56 -13.95 -16.15
CA LEU A 61 -7.46 -14.95 -15.56
C LEU A 61 -8.72 -15.16 -16.41
N ARG A 62 -9.31 -14.08 -16.95
CA ARG A 62 -10.49 -14.17 -17.82
C ARG A 62 -10.19 -14.92 -19.13
N LYS A 63 -9.02 -14.69 -19.75
CA LYS A 63 -8.62 -15.41 -20.98
C LYS A 63 -8.52 -16.92 -20.75
N HIS A 64 -8.09 -17.33 -19.57
CA HIS A 64 -7.92 -18.74 -19.21
C HIS A 64 -9.11 -19.32 -18.44
N LYS A 65 -10.25 -18.61 -18.37
CA LYS A 65 -11.42 -19.00 -17.56
C LYS A 65 -11.89 -20.42 -17.87
N ASP A 66 -11.98 -20.78 -19.15
CA ASP A 66 -12.48 -22.09 -19.59
C ASP A 66 -11.51 -23.23 -19.24
N ILE A 67 -10.21 -22.94 -19.20
CA ILE A 67 -9.18 -23.90 -18.77
C ILE A 67 -9.25 -24.08 -17.25
N ILE A 68 -9.34 -22.97 -16.50
CA ILE A 68 -9.41 -22.97 -15.04
C ILE A 68 -10.69 -23.64 -14.53
N SER A 69 -11.83 -23.39 -15.17
CA SER A 69 -13.12 -24.00 -14.78
C SER A 69 -13.15 -25.52 -14.97
N ASN A 70 -12.31 -26.04 -15.87
CA ASN A 70 -12.20 -27.47 -16.15
C ASN A 70 -11.13 -28.18 -15.30
N ILE A 71 -10.41 -27.46 -14.43
CA ILE A 71 -9.50 -28.09 -13.46
C ILE A 71 -10.36 -28.76 -12.39
N PRO A 72 -10.30 -30.09 -12.22
CA PRO A 72 -10.99 -30.77 -11.13
C PRO A 72 -10.41 -30.29 -9.81
N ILE A 73 -11.17 -29.51 -9.05
CA ILE A 73 -10.84 -29.21 -7.67
C ILE A 73 -11.23 -30.45 -6.87
N VAL A 74 -10.33 -31.42 -6.81
CA VAL A 74 -10.50 -32.56 -5.91
C VAL A 74 -10.35 -31.99 -4.50
N PRO A 75 -11.40 -32.03 -3.65
CA PRO A 75 -11.22 -31.75 -2.24
C PRO A 75 -10.17 -32.74 -1.75
N LYS A 76 -9.04 -32.26 -1.22
CA LYS A 76 -8.18 -33.14 -0.45
C LYS A 76 -9.02 -33.62 0.71
N GLU A 77 -9.37 -34.90 0.73
CA GLU A 77 -9.94 -35.50 1.93
C GLU A 77 -9.05 -35.10 3.10
N PRO A 78 -9.62 -34.57 4.21
CA PRO A 78 -8.83 -34.33 5.39
C PRO A 78 -8.12 -35.65 5.73
N PRO A 79 -6.80 -35.62 6.04
CA PRO A 79 -6.07 -36.85 6.30
C PRO A 79 -6.82 -37.65 7.36
N GLU A 80 -7.14 -38.91 7.05
CA GLU A 80 -7.71 -39.82 8.03
C GLU A 80 -6.71 -39.93 9.18
N ILE A 81 -7.00 -39.25 10.28
CA ILE A 81 -6.31 -39.47 11.54
C ILE A 81 -6.73 -40.87 11.97
N SER A 82 -5.87 -41.86 11.68
CA SER A 82 -6.04 -43.23 12.13
C SER A 82 -6.23 -43.23 13.64
N LYS A 83 -7.45 -43.55 14.10
CA LYS A 83 -7.82 -43.63 15.51
C LYS A 83 -7.25 -44.89 16.15
N GLU A 84 -5.95 -45.13 16.05
CA GLU A 84 -5.33 -46.29 16.68
C GLU A 84 -3.87 -46.02 16.97
N GLU A 85 -3.65 -45.31 18.07
CA GLU A 85 -2.57 -45.70 18.97
C GLU A 85 -2.90 -45.25 20.41
N LYS A 86 -3.96 -45.86 20.96
CA LYS A 86 -4.04 -46.05 22.41
C LYS A 86 -3.01 -47.12 22.76
N TRP A 87 -1.81 -46.71 23.17
CA TRP A 87 -0.94 -47.57 23.97
C TRP A 87 -0.75 -46.93 25.35
N ASN A 88 -1.30 -47.68 26.32
CA ASN A 88 -1.19 -47.65 27.78
C ASN A 88 -0.35 -46.55 28.45
#